data_AF-A0A5F2H9M6-F1
#
_entry.id   AF-A0A5F2H9M6-F1
#
_cell.length_a   1.000
_cell.length_b   1.000
_cell.length_c   1.000
_cell.angle_alpha   90.00
_cell.angle_beta   90.00
_cell.angle_gamma   90.00
#
_symmetry.space_group_name_H-M   'P 1'
#
loop_
_entity.id
_entity.type
_entity.pdbx_description
1 polymer ?
#
loop_
_entity_poly.entity_id
_entity_poly.type
_entity_poly.pdbx_seq_one_letter_code
_entity_poly.pdbx_strand_id
1 'polypeptide(L)' 'MEATQIQPAAVGAGVERKRCADIVDLQALHFERKKIIPVARALKAVAQEIRGVESPPPM' A
#
# COMPACT_ATOMS: atom_id res chain seq x y z
N MET A 1 -26.18 -29.49 0.52
CA MET A 1 -26.05 -28.04 0.80
C MET A 1 -24.58 -27.80 1.07
N GLU A 2 -23.83 -27.38 0.06
CA GLU A 2 -22.39 -27.10 0.22
C GLU A 2 -22.21 -25.79 1.00
N ALA A 3 -21.57 -25.88 2.15
CA ALA A 3 -21.17 -24.72 2.93
C ALA A 3 -20.05 -24.00 2.17
N THR A 4 -20.38 -22.89 1.53
CA THR A 4 -19.40 -21.93 0.99
C THR A 4 -18.54 -21.44 2.15
N GLN A 5 -17.40 -22.10 2.37
CA GLN A 5 -16.36 -21.66 3.30
C GLN A 5 -15.78 -20.35 2.76
N ILE A 6 -16.25 -19.22 3.29
CA ILE A 6 -15.63 -17.92 3.05
C ILE A 6 -14.29 -17.97 3.77
N GLN A 7 -13.20 -18.15 3.02
CA GLN A 7 -11.85 -18.28 3.57
C GLN A 7 -11.45 -17.00 4.32
N PRO A 8 -11.28 -17.02 5.66
CA PRO A 8 -10.91 -15.84 6.45
C PRO A 8 -9.50 -15.31 6.12
N ALA A 9 -8.65 -16.16 5.54
CA ALA A 9 -7.28 -15.81 5.14
C ALA A 9 -7.23 -14.70 4.07
N ALA A 10 -8.19 -14.66 3.14
CA ALA A 10 -8.25 -13.64 2.10
C ALA A 10 -8.62 -12.25 2.66
N VAL A 11 -9.48 -12.23 3.69
CA VAL A 11 -9.86 -11.00 4.40
C VAL A 11 -8.68 -10.49 5.24
N GLY A 12 -7.97 -11.37 5.93
CA GLY A 12 -6.76 -11.01 6.69
C GLY A 12 -5.66 -10.41 5.82
N ALA A 13 -5.38 -11.02 4.67
CA ALA A 13 -4.35 -10.54 3.75
C ALA A 13 -4.65 -9.14 3.17
N GLY A 14 -5.93 -8.83 2.90
CA GLY A 14 -6.34 -7.51 2.43
C GLY A 14 -6.20 -6.42 3.51
N VAL A 15 -6.54 -6.74 4.75
CA VAL A 15 -6.38 -5.83 5.90
C VAL A 15 -4.91 -5.55 6.18
N GLU A 16 -4.04 -6.56 6.12
CA GLU A 16 -2.60 -6.37 6.31
C GLU A 16 -1.97 -5.57 5.17
N ARG A 17 -2.38 -5.78 3.92
CA ARG A 17 -1.92 -4.95 2.79
C ARG A 17 -2.27 -3.49 2.98
N LYS A 18 -3.51 -3.19 3.38
CA LYS A 18 -3.93 -1.81 3.68
C LYS A 18 -3.08 -1.20 4.79
N ARG A 19 -2.86 -1.93 5.88
CA ARG A 19 -2.03 -1.48 7.01
C ARG A 19 -0.59 -1.16 6.57
N CYS A 20 0.01 -2.01 5.73
CA CYS A 20 1.34 -1.77 5.17
C CYS A 20 1.38 -0.52 4.31
N ALA A 21 0.39 -0.33 3.43
CA ALA A 21 0.33 0.87 2.58
C ALA A 21 0.21 2.15 3.40
N ASP A 22 -0.60 2.15 4.48
CA ASP A 22 -0.78 3.32 5.33
C ASP A 22 0.50 3.68 6.11
N ILE A 23 1.27 2.68 6.56
CA ILE A 23 2.58 2.91 7.19
C ILE A 23 3.56 3.54 6.19
N VAL A 24 3.60 3.04 4.97
CA VAL A 24 4.48 3.57 3.91
C VAL A 24 4.08 5.01 3.55
N ASP A 25 2.78 5.31 3.49
CA ASP A 25 2.26 6.66 3.22
C ASP A 25 2.65 7.66 4.34
N LEU A 26 2.58 7.23 5.60
CA LEU A 26 3.07 8.02 6.74
C LEU A 26 4.57 8.30 6.66
N GLN A 27 5.37 7.32 6.21
CA GLN A 27 6.80 7.53 5.95
C GLN A 27 7.01 8.54 4.81
N ALA A 28 6.24 8.44 3.73
CA ALA A 28 6.32 9.41 2.63
C ALA A 28 6.08 10.84 3.12
N LEU A 29 5.07 11.06 3.98
CA LEU A 29 4.79 12.36 4.60
C LEU A 29 5.95 12.85 5.47
N HIS A 30 6.63 11.95 6.19
CA HIS A 30 7.82 12.31 6.97
C HIS A 30 8.94 12.87 6.10
N PHE A 31 9.23 12.22 4.97
CA PHE A 31 10.27 12.66 4.03
C PHE A 31 9.87 13.91 3.25
N GLU A 32 8.57 14.07 2.93
CA GLU A 32 8.04 15.27 2.29
C GLU A 32 8.21 16.50 3.18
N ARG A 33 7.90 16.40 4.48
CA ARG A 33 8.12 17.47 5.47
C ARG A 33 9.60 17.86 5.60
N LYS A 34 10.51 16.90 5.41
CA LYS A 34 11.97 17.12 5.39
C LYS A 34 12.50 17.62 4.05
N LYS A 35 11.63 17.86 3.06
CA LYS A 35 11.99 18.24 1.68
C LYS A 35 12.87 17.21 0.96
N ILE A 36 12.83 15.95 1.38
CA ILE A 36 13.50 14.83 0.70
C ILE A 36 12.52 14.23 -0.31
N ILE A 37 12.24 15.01 -1.36
CA ILE A 37 11.16 14.75 -2.32
C ILE A 37 11.33 13.43 -3.11
N PRO A 38 12.54 13.03 -3.56
CA PRO A 38 12.70 11.78 -4.30
C PRO A 38 12.28 10.55 -3.49
N VAL A 39 12.64 10.52 -2.21
CA VAL A 39 12.28 9.42 -1.28
C VAL A 39 10.78 9.41 -1.01
N ALA A 40 10.18 10.58 -0.76
CA ALA A 40 8.74 10.69 -0.57
C ALA A 40 7.95 10.18 -1.80
N ARG A 41 8.41 10.49 -3.02
CA ARG A 41 7.80 9.98 -4.25
C ARG A 41 7.92 8.47 -4.39
N ALA A 42 9.10 7.91 -4.15
CA ALA A 42 9.31 6.46 -4.19
C ALA A 42 8.39 5.73 -3.20
N LEU A 43 8.26 6.24 -1.97
CA LEU A 43 7.38 5.65 -0.96
C LEU A 43 5.90 5.74 -1.36
N LYS A 44 5.45 6.85 -1.97
CA LYS A 44 4.08 6.96 -2.48
C LYS A 44 3.79 5.92 -3.58
N ALA A 45 4.74 5.68 -4.49
CA ALA A 45 4.60 4.65 -5.51
C ALA A 45 4.50 3.24 -4.88
N VAL A 46 5.38 2.93 -3.90
CA VAL A 46 5.33 1.67 -3.15
C VAL A 46 3.98 1.50 -2.42
N ALA A 47 3.45 2.55 -1.80
CA ALA A 47 2.14 2.49 -1.15
C ALA A 47 1.00 2.19 -2.15
N GLN A 48 1.09 2.70 -3.38
CA GLN A 48 0.14 2.41 -4.46
C GLN A 48 0.25 0.94 -4.91
N GLU A 49 1.47 0.43 -5.09
CA GLU A 49 1.71 -0.98 -5.44
C GLU A 49 1.15 -1.93 -4.36
N ILE A 50 1.37 -1.63 -3.08
CA ILE A 50 0.83 -2.42 -1.96
C ILE A 50 -0.71 -2.41 -1.97
N ARG A 51 -1.33 -1.28 -2.33
CA ARG A 51 -2.80 -1.17 -2.49
C ARG A 51 -3.33 -1.92 -3.71
N GLY A 52 -2.46 -2.40 -4.60
CA GLY A 52 -2.83 -3.03 -5.86
C GLY A 52 -3.27 -2.02 -6.92
N VAL A 53 -2.87 -0.76 -6.77
CA VAL A 53 -3.02 0.26 -7.81
C VAL A 53 -1.77 0.17 -8.66
N GLU A 54 -1.89 -0.34 -9.89
CA GLU A 54 -0.78 -0.31 -10.85
C GLU A 54 -0.28 1.14 -10.95
N SER A 55 0.98 1.36 -10.59
CA SER A 55 1.62 2.65 -10.82
C SER A 55 1.62 2.89 -12.33
N PRO A 56 1.18 4.06 -12.82
CA PRO A 56 1.29 4.38 -14.24
C PRO A 56 2.77 4.30 -14.65
N PRO A 57 3.08 3.79 -15.85
CA PRO A 57 4.46 3.61 -16.29
C PRO A 57 5.21 4.95 -16.26
N PRO A 58 6.52 4.95 -15.95
CA PRO A 58 7.33 6.15 -16.04
C PRO A 58 7.34 6.66 -17.49
N MET A 59 6.91 7.92 -17.69
CA MET A 59 7.11 8.66 -18.95
C MET A 59 8.52 9.23 -19.01
#